data_AF-A0A1L8R568-F1
#
_entry.id   AF-A0A1L8R568-F1
#
_cell.length_a   1.000
_cell.length_b   1.000
_cell.length_c   1.000
_cell.angle_alpha   90.00
_cell.angle_beta   90.00
_cell.angle_gamma   90.00
#
_symmetry.space_group_name_H-M   'P 1'
#
loop_
_entity.id
_entity.type
_entity.pdbx_description
1 polymer ?
#
loop_
_entity_poly.entity_id
_entity_poly.type
_entity_poly.pdbx_seq_one_letter_code
_entity_poly.pdbx_strand_id
1 'polypeptide(L)'
;MFNHLPDSILQMSMIFLSIVIEALPFVLLGCIISGALYVFLTPERVQRLLPQNKLASIIVGCVLGFFFPSCECGIVPIVNQFVRKGVPNHTAFAFMLTAPIINPIVIFSTFIAFGNSMQFAFLRVIGSLMVALVIGVWLAYFNQRSIIKDATLQQAVMNVKHSHHHHLSAEQEHYEKTKKSFFQQVGHVLEHSVDEFFDTGRYLMIGGLLAAAMQTYLPTGVMLTLGSNKVLAVFVMLFLALAMSLCSEADAFIGSSLLSLFGTGPVVGFLVFGPMVDIKNLLMMKRYFSGRFIVSLVAIIVVCVTGYALVVSL
;
A
#
# COMPACT_ATOMS: atom_id res chain seq x y z
N MET A 1 29.60 -23.96 -9.11
CA MET A 1 28.51 -24.74 -8.49
C MET A 1 27.11 -24.40 -9.03
N PHE A 2 26.93 -23.32 -9.81
CA PHE A 2 25.61 -22.89 -10.34
C PHE A 2 25.33 -23.24 -11.83
N ASN A 3 26.22 -23.95 -12.53
CA ASN A 3 26.12 -24.20 -13.99
C ASN A 3 25.07 -25.24 -14.42
N HIS A 4 24.25 -25.77 -13.50
CA HIS A 4 23.21 -26.77 -13.80
C HIS A 4 21.78 -26.29 -13.55
N LEU A 5 21.59 -25.01 -13.16
CA LEU A 5 20.25 -24.46 -12.99
C LEU A 5 19.70 -23.99 -14.34
N PRO A 6 18.42 -24.26 -14.66
CA PRO A 6 17.74 -23.65 -15.81
C PRO A 6 17.78 -22.13 -15.73
N ASP A 7 17.98 -21.46 -16.86
CA ASP A 7 18.06 -19.99 -16.94
C ASP A 7 16.84 -19.29 -16.32
N SER A 8 15.65 -19.89 -16.43
CA SER A 8 14.42 -19.38 -15.83
C SER A 8 14.48 -19.35 -14.29
N ILE A 9 15.13 -20.34 -13.65
CA ILE A 9 15.27 -20.36 -12.18
C ILE A 9 16.26 -19.29 -11.72
N LEU A 10 17.34 -19.07 -12.48
CA LEU A 10 18.28 -17.99 -12.21
C LEU A 10 17.61 -16.62 -12.33
N GLN A 11 16.84 -16.40 -13.41
CA GLN A 11 16.08 -15.16 -13.61
C GLN A 11 15.06 -14.93 -12.48
N MET A 12 14.28 -15.95 -12.11
CA MET A 12 13.32 -15.86 -11.01
C MET A 12 14.01 -15.50 -9.69
N SER A 13 15.16 -16.12 -9.41
CA SER A 13 15.91 -15.88 -8.17
C SER A 13 16.47 -14.45 -8.13
N MET A 14 16.94 -13.94 -9.28
CA MET A 14 17.42 -12.56 -9.41
C MET A 14 16.29 -11.55 -9.20
N ILE A 15 15.13 -11.75 -9.84
CA ILE A 15 13.96 -10.86 -9.67
C ILE A 15 13.49 -10.91 -8.21
N PHE A 16 13.38 -12.10 -7.63
CA PHE A 16 13.00 -12.26 -6.23
C PHE A 16 13.93 -11.51 -5.28
N LEU A 17 15.24 -11.71 -5.43
CA LEU A 17 16.24 -11.05 -4.61
C LEU A 17 16.19 -9.52 -4.79
N SER A 18 15.98 -9.04 -6.01
CA SER A 18 15.80 -7.61 -6.30
C SER A 18 14.61 -7.03 -5.54
N ILE A 19 13.43 -7.67 -5.63
CA ILE A 19 12.22 -7.22 -4.93
C ILE A 19 12.45 -7.18 -3.42
N VAL A 20 13.12 -8.20 -2.85
CA VAL A 20 13.38 -8.26 -1.42
C VAL A 20 14.35 -7.15 -0.99
N ILE A 21 15.48 -6.97 -1.68
CA ILE A 21 16.48 -5.95 -1.36
C ILE A 21 15.88 -4.55 -1.43
N GLU A 22 15.04 -4.29 -2.43
CA GLU A 22 14.38 -3.01 -2.62
C GLU A 22 13.30 -2.73 -1.57
N ALA A 23 12.45 -3.71 -1.27
CA ALA A 23 11.33 -3.52 -0.35
C ALA A 23 11.74 -3.48 1.13
N LEU A 24 12.80 -4.19 1.52
CA LEU A 24 13.28 -4.25 2.90
C LEU A 24 13.48 -2.89 3.59
N PRO A 25 14.19 -1.89 3.02
CA PRO A 25 14.36 -0.59 3.66
C PRO A 25 13.03 0.15 3.86
N PHE A 26 12.10 0.05 2.91
CA PHE A 26 10.79 0.72 3.03
C PHE A 26 9.86 0.01 4.02
N VAL A 27 9.88 -1.32 4.07
CA VAL A 27 9.13 -2.07 5.09
C VAL A 27 9.69 -1.80 6.47
N LEU A 28 11.02 -1.78 6.64
CA LEU A 28 11.65 -1.42 7.90
C LEU A 28 11.27 -0.01 8.36
N LEU A 29 11.36 0.97 7.46
CA LEU A 29 10.95 2.35 7.72
C LEU A 29 9.45 2.43 8.06
N GLY A 30 8.60 1.70 7.34
CA GLY A 30 7.17 1.61 7.62
C GLY A 30 6.86 1.01 8.99
N CYS A 31 7.60 -0.01 9.41
CA CYS A 31 7.46 -0.63 10.73
C CYS A 31 7.96 0.29 11.84
N ILE A 32 9.07 1.01 11.64
CA ILE A 32 9.57 2.02 12.58
C ILE A 32 8.55 3.15 12.76
N ILE A 33 7.98 3.64 11.65
CA ILE A 33 6.95 4.68 11.71
C ILE A 33 5.68 4.12 12.37
N SER A 34 5.27 2.89 12.08
CA SER A 34 4.17 2.21 12.77
C SER A 34 4.42 2.12 14.28
N GLY A 35 5.63 1.72 14.71
CA GLY A 35 6.05 1.70 16.12
C GLY A 35 6.03 3.09 16.76
N ALA A 36 6.52 4.11 16.07
CA ALA A 36 6.47 5.49 16.54
C ALA A 36 5.03 5.96 16.68
N LEU A 37 4.16 5.68 15.70
CA LEU A 37 2.73 5.98 15.77
C LEU A 37 2.04 5.20 16.87
N TYR A 38 2.47 3.97 17.17
CA TYR A 38 1.97 3.20 18.29
C TYR A 38 2.20 3.91 19.64
N VAL A 39 3.37 4.52 19.83
CA VAL A 39 3.72 5.22 21.07
C VAL A 39 3.21 6.68 21.08
N PHE A 40 3.33 7.41 19.98
CA PHE A 40 3.08 8.85 19.92
C PHE A 40 1.69 9.26 19.41
N LEU A 41 1.00 8.43 18.63
CA LEU A 41 -0.34 8.74 18.15
C LEU A 41 -1.37 8.34 19.20
N THR A 42 -2.13 9.32 19.69
CA THR A 42 -3.26 9.10 20.59
C THR A 42 -4.57 9.48 19.90
N PRO A 43 -5.71 8.86 20.24
CA PRO A 43 -7.00 9.18 19.62
C PRO A 43 -7.38 10.67 19.74
N GLU A 44 -6.97 11.34 20.81
CA GLU A 44 -7.23 12.77 21.04
C GLU A 44 -6.44 13.64 20.05
N ARG A 45 -5.20 13.26 19.73
CA ARG A 45 -4.38 13.94 18.71
C ARG A 45 -4.97 13.76 17.33
N VAL A 46 -5.47 12.55 17.02
CA VAL A 46 -6.16 12.27 15.75
C VAL A 46 -7.39 13.16 15.59
N GLN A 47 -8.22 13.28 16.63
CA GLN A 47 -9.43 14.13 16.60
C GLN A 47 -9.11 15.63 16.50
N ARG A 48 -7.98 16.09 17.04
CA ARG A 48 -7.53 17.48 16.91
C ARG A 48 -6.90 17.79 15.56
N LEU A 49 -6.19 16.83 14.97
CA LEU A 49 -5.46 17.02 13.72
C LEU A 49 -6.36 16.86 12.49
N LEU A 50 -7.35 15.97 12.56
CA LEU A 50 -8.24 15.70 11.43
C LEU A 50 -9.51 16.57 11.48
N PRO A 51 -9.95 17.09 10.33
CA PRO A 51 -11.20 17.85 10.26
C PRO A 51 -12.40 16.94 10.49
N GLN A 52 -13.46 17.48 11.10
CA GLN A 52 -14.71 16.76 11.36
C GLN A 52 -15.49 16.42 10.08
N ASN A 53 -15.31 17.21 9.02
CA ASN A 53 -15.93 16.95 7.73
C ASN A 53 -15.26 15.75 7.04
N LYS A 54 -16.05 14.71 6.74
CA LYS A 54 -15.61 13.48 6.07
C LYS A 54 -14.83 13.75 4.79
N LEU A 55 -15.31 14.65 3.92
CA LEU A 55 -14.63 14.97 2.65
C LEU A 55 -13.31 15.69 2.88
N ALA A 56 -13.28 16.66 3.80
CA ALA A 56 -12.04 17.35 4.15
C ALA A 56 -11.01 16.36 4.74
N SER A 57 -11.46 15.38 5.52
CA SER A 57 -10.58 14.36 6.11
C SER A 57 -9.97 13.45 5.04
N ILE A 58 -10.73 13.08 4.01
CA ILE A 58 -10.21 12.35 2.84
C ILE A 58 -9.13 13.15 2.13
N ILE A 59 -9.37 14.45 1.88
CA ILE A 59 -8.40 15.33 1.21
C ILE A 59 -7.12 15.43 2.04
N VAL A 60 -7.22 15.57 3.37
CA VAL A 60 -6.06 15.55 4.27
C VAL A 60 -5.29 14.25 4.12
N GLY A 61 -5.98 13.09 4.05
CA GLY A 61 -5.34 11.80 3.78
C GLY A 61 -4.55 11.79 2.46
N CYS A 62 -5.15 12.29 1.38
CA CYS A 62 -4.49 12.38 0.07
C CYS A 62 -3.24 13.30 0.10
N VAL A 63 -3.34 14.45 0.77
CA VAL A 63 -2.23 15.41 0.90
C VAL A 63 -1.11 14.83 1.75
N LEU A 64 -1.43 14.11 2.83
CA LEU A 64 -0.43 13.40 3.62
C LEU A 64 0.32 12.36 2.78
N GLY A 65 -0.37 11.70 1.83
CA GLY A 65 0.25 10.75 0.91
C GLY A 65 1.35 11.38 0.07
N PHE A 66 1.13 12.59 -0.45
CA PHE A 66 2.14 13.32 -1.25
C PHE A 66 3.46 13.52 -0.51
N PHE A 67 3.40 13.85 0.78
CA PHE A 67 4.61 14.13 1.58
C PHE A 67 5.26 12.89 2.17
N PHE A 68 4.67 11.71 1.99
CA PHE A 68 5.12 10.50 2.65
C PHE A 68 5.91 9.62 1.67
N PRO A 69 7.26 9.64 1.72
CA PRO A 69 8.09 8.89 0.78
C PRO A 69 8.14 7.41 1.19
N SER A 70 7.07 6.68 0.93
CA SER A 70 6.97 5.26 1.26
C SER A 70 6.45 4.45 0.07
N CYS A 71 7.04 3.28 -0.10
CA CYS A 71 6.57 2.25 -1.01
C CYS A 71 5.28 1.63 -0.47
N GLU A 72 4.44 1.11 -1.37
CA GLU A 72 3.22 0.36 -1.09
C GLU A 72 3.42 -0.81 -0.11
N CYS A 73 4.63 -1.34 0.01
CA CYS A 73 4.99 -2.36 1.01
C CYS A 73 5.09 -1.80 2.45
N GLY A 74 5.53 -0.56 2.63
CA GLY A 74 5.69 0.07 3.94
C GLY A 74 4.41 0.72 4.48
N ILE A 75 3.46 1.01 3.60
CA ILE A 75 2.27 1.80 3.94
C ILE A 75 1.22 1.00 4.71
N VAL A 76 1.12 -0.31 4.49
CA VAL A 76 0.06 -1.13 5.10
C VAL A 76 0.18 -1.25 6.63
N PRO A 77 1.37 -1.51 7.22
CA PRO A 77 1.54 -1.46 8.67
C PRO A 77 1.15 -0.09 9.26
N ILE A 78 1.52 0.99 8.58
CA ILE A 78 1.19 2.37 9.00
C ILE A 78 -0.33 2.58 9.00
N VAL A 79 -1.01 2.17 7.93
CA VAL A 79 -2.46 2.31 7.78
C VAL A 79 -3.21 1.47 8.81
N ASN A 80 -2.75 0.23 9.05
CA ASN A 80 -3.28 -0.61 10.12
C ASN A 80 -3.17 0.13 11.47
N GLN A 81 -2.02 0.72 11.76
CA GLN A 81 -1.81 1.46 13.01
C GLN A 81 -2.64 2.74 13.10
N PHE A 82 -2.81 3.47 12.00
CA PHE A 82 -3.74 4.62 11.91
C PHE A 82 -5.15 4.21 12.29
N VAL A 83 -5.68 3.14 11.68
CA VAL A 83 -7.04 2.68 11.97
C VAL A 83 -7.16 2.21 13.42
N ARG A 84 -6.16 1.50 13.97
CA ARG A 84 -6.13 1.10 15.40
C ARG A 84 -6.11 2.28 16.37
N LYS A 85 -5.56 3.42 15.96
CA LYS A 85 -5.50 4.67 16.76
C LYS A 85 -6.68 5.60 16.54
N GLY A 86 -7.70 5.17 15.79
CA GLY A 86 -8.94 5.91 15.60
C GLY A 86 -8.93 6.89 14.43
N VAL A 87 -7.94 6.82 13.53
CA VAL A 87 -8.02 7.53 12.24
C VAL A 87 -9.20 6.94 11.46
N PRO A 88 -10.12 7.78 10.93
CA PRO A 88 -11.24 7.29 10.15
C PRO A 88 -10.77 6.47 8.94
N ASN A 89 -11.44 5.33 8.68
CA ASN A 89 -11.09 4.42 7.59
C ASN A 89 -10.96 5.14 6.24
N HIS A 90 -11.88 6.05 5.93
CA HIS A 90 -11.84 6.80 4.66
C HIS A 90 -10.56 7.63 4.49
N THR A 91 -10.04 8.20 5.57
CA THR A 91 -8.79 8.98 5.56
C THR A 91 -7.57 8.10 5.46
N ALA A 92 -7.55 7.00 6.22
CA ALA A 92 -6.43 6.05 6.24
C ALA A 92 -6.26 5.35 4.88
N PHE A 93 -7.35 4.94 4.24
CA PHE A 93 -7.30 4.32 2.91
C PHE A 93 -7.05 5.34 1.79
N ALA A 94 -7.52 6.59 1.92
CA ALA A 94 -7.14 7.64 0.98
C ALA A 94 -5.63 7.91 1.00
N PHE A 95 -5.04 7.97 2.19
CA PHE A 95 -3.59 8.02 2.39
C PHE A 95 -2.89 6.80 1.78
N MET A 96 -3.39 5.59 2.06
CA MET A 96 -2.84 4.33 1.56
C MET A 96 -2.73 4.30 0.03
N LEU A 97 -3.78 4.73 -0.66
CA LEU A 97 -3.85 4.68 -2.13
C LEU A 97 -3.05 5.79 -2.81
N THR A 98 -2.84 6.93 -2.13
CA THR A 98 -2.17 8.09 -2.72
C THR A 98 -0.66 8.12 -2.48
N ALA A 99 -0.20 7.66 -1.32
CA ALA A 99 1.21 7.69 -0.94
C ALA A 99 2.17 7.09 -1.99
N PRO A 100 1.95 5.86 -2.53
CA PRO A 100 2.88 5.28 -3.48
C PRO A 100 2.78 5.84 -4.90
N ILE A 101 1.78 6.69 -5.20
CA ILE A 101 1.51 7.17 -6.58
C ILE A 101 1.82 8.66 -6.76
N ILE A 102 1.49 9.48 -5.76
CA ILE A 102 1.65 10.93 -5.81
C ILE A 102 2.98 11.36 -5.16
N ASN A 103 3.83 10.41 -4.77
CA ASN A 103 5.15 10.70 -4.25
C ASN A 103 5.99 11.49 -5.28
N PRO A 104 6.69 12.58 -4.89
CA PRO A 104 7.58 13.34 -5.76
C PRO A 104 8.57 12.49 -6.56
N ILE A 105 9.09 11.40 -5.98
CA ILE A 105 10.03 10.47 -6.64
C ILE A 105 9.33 9.77 -7.82
N VAL A 106 8.09 9.35 -7.62
CA VAL A 106 7.27 8.63 -8.61
C VAL A 106 6.78 9.58 -9.71
N ILE A 107 6.42 10.81 -9.34
CA ILE A 107 6.08 11.86 -10.31
C ILE A 107 7.29 12.17 -11.19
N PHE A 108 8.48 12.30 -10.59
CA PHE A 108 9.72 12.59 -11.30
C PHE A 108 10.17 11.42 -12.20
N SER A 109 10.06 10.17 -11.74
CA SER A 109 10.35 9.00 -12.58
C SER A 109 9.37 8.88 -13.74
N THR A 110 8.09 9.18 -13.52
CA THR A 110 7.07 9.26 -14.58
C THR A 110 7.42 10.34 -15.61
N PHE A 111 7.87 11.52 -15.17
CA PHE A 111 8.29 12.58 -16.08
C PHE A 111 9.47 12.17 -16.97
N ILE A 112 10.49 11.53 -16.41
CA ILE A 112 11.67 11.06 -17.17
C ILE A 112 11.26 9.93 -18.13
N ALA A 113 10.50 8.94 -17.66
CA ALA A 113 10.14 7.76 -18.43
C ALA A 113 9.33 8.10 -19.69
N PHE A 114 8.51 9.16 -19.65
CA PHE A 114 7.70 9.64 -20.78
C PHE A 114 8.35 10.80 -21.55
N GLY A 115 9.69 10.88 -21.54
CA GLY A 115 10.44 11.80 -22.39
C GLY A 115 10.25 13.28 -22.02
N ASN A 116 10.25 13.61 -20.72
CA ASN A 116 9.99 14.95 -20.19
C ASN A 116 8.56 15.47 -20.49
N SER A 117 7.59 14.57 -20.64
CA SER A 117 6.18 14.94 -20.73
C SER A 117 5.53 14.98 -19.35
N MET A 118 5.10 16.18 -18.93
CA MET A 118 4.32 16.34 -17.69
C MET A 118 2.90 15.77 -17.80
N GLN A 119 2.42 15.52 -19.02
CA GLN A 119 1.06 15.03 -19.26
C GLN A 119 0.78 13.73 -18.52
N PHE A 120 1.68 12.73 -18.62
CA PHE A 120 1.49 11.44 -17.97
C PHE A 120 1.60 11.51 -16.45
N ALA A 121 2.48 12.38 -15.93
CA ALA A 121 2.59 12.63 -14.51
C ALA A 121 1.28 13.25 -13.96
N PHE A 122 0.71 14.25 -14.64
CA PHE A 122 -0.58 14.83 -14.26
C PHE A 122 -1.72 13.83 -14.35
N LEU A 123 -1.79 13.05 -15.43
CA LEU A 123 -2.81 12.01 -15.60
C LEU A 123 -2.71 10.94 -14.50
N ARG A 124 -1.49 10.58 -14.07
CA ARG A 124 -1.28 9.64 -12.97
C ARG A 124 -1.78 10.20 -11.64
N VAL A 125 -1.47 11.46 -11.34
CA VAL A 125 -1.90 12.16 -10.12
C VAL A 125 -3.41 12.37 -10.08
N ILE A 126 -4.01 12.86 -11.17
CA ILE A 126 -5.46 13.10 -11.24
C ILE A 126 -6.22 11.78 -11.12
N GLY A 127 -5.77 10.74 -11.82
CA GLY A 127 -6.39 9.41 -11.75
C GLY A 127 -6.33 8.82 -10.34
N SER A 128 -5.19 8.91 -9.67
CA SER A 128 -5.05 8.38 -8.30
C SER A 128 -5.85 9.17 -7.28
N LEU A 129 -5.89 10.50 -7.37
CA LEU A 129 -6.74 11.34 -6.52
C LEU A 129 -8.23 11.05 -6.74
N MET A 130 -8.65 10.87 -8.00
CA MET A 130 -10.02 10.51 -8.33
C MET A 130 -10.40 9.17 -7.69
N VAL A 131 -9.59 8.13 -7.87
CA VAL A 131 -9.85 6.81 -7.27
C VAL A 131 -9.85 6.90 -5.74
N ALA A 132 -8.88 7.59 -5.14
CA ALA A 132 -8.79 7.76 -3.69
C ALA A 132 -10.01 8.50 -3.11
N LEU A 133 -10.52 9.52 -3.81
CA LEU A 133 -11.75 10.23 -3.43
C LEU A 133 -12.97 9.31 -3.51
N VAL A 134 -13.13 8.54 -4.59
CA VAL A 134 -14.26 7.61 -4.74
C VAL A 134 -14.23 6.55 -3.64
N ILE A 135 -13.07 5.94 -3.39
CA ILE A 135 -12.90 4.97 -2.30
C ILE A 135 -13.15 5.62 -0.95
N GLY A 136 -12.59 6.81 -0.69
CA GLY A 136 -12.79 7.53 0.55
C GLY A 136 -14.27 7.82 0.82
N VAL A 137 -15.00 8.30 -0.19
CA VAL A 137 -16.45 8.57 -0.09
C VAL A 137 -17.21 7.26 0.15
N TRP A 138 -16.89 6.20 -0.59
CA TRP A 138 -17.51 4.90 -0.38
C TRP A 138 -17.32 4.39 1.05
N LEU A 139 -16.10 4.49 1.59
CA LEU A 139 -15.80 4.13 2.99
C LEU A 139 -16.48 5.04 4.01
N ALA A 140 -16.66 6.32 3.69
CA ALA A 140 -17.23 7.30 4.61
C ALA A 140 -18.76 7.17 4.78
N TYR A 141 -19.45 6.62 3.78
CA TYR A 141 -20.92 6.53 3.76
C TYR A 141 -21.47 5.10 3.70
N PHE A 142 -20.80 4.16 3.01
CA PHE A 142 -21.36 2.83 2.75
C PHE A 142 -20.74 1.72 3.61
N ASN A 143 -19.48 1.86 4.03
CA ASN A 143 -18.76 0.79 4.73
C ASN A 143 -18.31 1.17 6.15
N GLN A 144 -19.27 1.45 7.03
CA GLN A 144 -19.04 1.79 8.46
C GLN A 144 -18.72 0.58 9.37
N ARG A 145 -18.59 -0.64 8.83
CA ARG A 145 -18.26 -1.84 9.62
C ARG A 145 -16.76 -1.90 9.95
N SER A 146 -16.39 -2.68 10.97
CA SER A 146 -14.98 -2.95 11.31
C SER A 146 -14.28 -3.64 10.12
N ILE A 147 -13.35 -2.91 9.49
CA ILE A 147 -12.58 -3.39 8.34
C ILE A 147 -11.44 -4.32 8.80
N ILE A 148 -10.93 -4.07 10.00
CA ILE A 148 -9.91 -4.88 10.68
C ILE A 148 -10.53 -6.22 11.11
N LYS A 149 -9.80 -7.31 10.92
CA LYS A 149 -10.22 -8.63 11.41
C LYS A 149 -10.40 -8.65 12.93
N ASP A 150 -11.48 -9.26 13.40
CA ASP A 150 -11.82 -9.37 14.83
C ASP A 150 -10.72 -10.05 15.68
N ALA A 151 -9.91 -10.93 15.08
CA ALA A 151 -8.77 -11.57 15.75
C ALA A 151 -7.66 -10.58 16.15
N THR A 152 -7.40 -9.55 15.34
CA THR A 152 -6.41 -8.50 15.63
C THR A 152 -6.91 -7.54 16.71
N LEU A 153 -8.23 -7.34 16.78
CA LEU A 153 -8.91 -6.63 17.88
C LEU A 153 -8.84 -7.43 19.19
N GLN A 154 -9.05 -8.74 19.15
CA GLN A 154 -8.92 -9.62 20.33
C GLN A 154 -7.49 -9.68 20.88
N GLN A 155 -6.48 -9.67 20.01
CA GLN A 155 -5.07 -9.65 20.44
C GLN A 155 -4.68 -8.32 21.11
N ALA A 156 -5.29 -7.20 20.67
CA ALA A 156 -5.14 -5.91 21.35
C ALA A 156 -5.85 -5.88 22.72
N VAL A 157 -7.02 -6.51 22.86
CA VAL A 157 -7.73 -6.62 24.15
C VAL A 157 -7.06 -7.64 25.08
N MET A 158 -6.48 -8.71 24.56
CA MET A 158 -5.73 -9.73 25.31
C MET A 158 -4.37 -9.20 25.81
N ASN A 159 -3.65 -8.38 25.02
CA ASN A 159 -2.44 -7.71 25.50
C ASN A 159 -2.73 -6.66 26.58
N VAL A 160 -3.96 -6.14 26.66
CA VAL A 160 -4.42 -5.31 27.79
C VAL A 160 -4.83 -6.19 28.98
N LYS A 161 -5.43 -7.37 28.76
CA LYS A 161 -5.85 -8.29 29.84
C LYS A 161 -4.71 -9.08 30.48
N HIS A 162 -3.65 -9.42 29.74
CA HIS A 162 -2.51 -10.17 30.28
C HIS A 162 -1.58 -9.35 31.17
N SER A 163 -1.73 -8.03 31.24
CA SER A 163 -1.07 -7.20 32.27
C SER A 163 -1.78 -7.21 33.63
N HIS A 164 -2.90 -7.92 33.80
CA HIS A 164 -3.72 -7.84 35.03
C HIS A 164 -3.78 -9.11 35.89
N HIS A 165 -3.08 -10.19 35.54
CA HIS A 165 -3.06 -11.39 36.37
C HIS A 165 -1.66 -11.95 36.45
N HIS A 166 -0.83 -11.45 37.36
CA HIS A 166 0.05 -12.27 38.20
C HIS A 166 0.64 -11.42 39.33
N HIS A 167 0.44 -11.91 40.56
CA HIS A 167 0.98 -11.46 41.85
C HIS A 167 0.24 -10.33 42.61
N LEU A 168 -0.73 -10.80 43.41
CA LEU A 168 -1.07 -10.25 44.71
C LEU A 168 0.17 -10.25 45.63
N SER A 169 0.72 -9.07 45.88
CA SER A 169 1.37 -8.72 47.15
C SER A 169 1.51 -7.20 47.23
N ALA A 170 0.77 -6.65 48.19
CA ALA A 170 0.75 -5.29 48.70
C ALA A 170 1.89 -4.35 48.27
N GLU A 171 1.57 -3.37 47.43
CA GLU A 171 2.03 -1.99 47.60
C GLU A 171 1.10 -1.03 46.85
N GLN A 172 0.29 -0.30 47.63
CA GLN A 172 -0.43 0.89 47.18
C GLN A 172 0.59 2.02 47.06
N GLU A 173 1.01 2.35 45.85
CA GLU A 173 1.65 3.65 45.59
C GLU A 173 1.16 4.27 44.29
N HIS A 174 0.55 5.44 44.45
CA HIS A 174 0.57 6.59 43.55
C HIS A 174 0.74 6.32 42.05
N TYR A 175 -0.36 6.52 41.31
CA TYR A 175 -0.35 6.87 39.88
C TYR A 175 0.27 8.26 39.73
N GLU A 176 1.58 8.35 39.93
CA GLU A 176 2.36 9.50 39.51
C GLU A 176 2.50 9.47 37.99
N LYS A 177 2.38 10.66 37.44
CA LYS A 177 2.69 11.04 36.07
C LYS A 177 4.21 10.96 35.88
N THR A 178 4.85 9.81 36.10
CA THR A 178 6.29 9.67 35.92
C THR A 178 6.57 9.73 34.43
N LYS A 179 7.27 10.78 33.99
CA LYS A 179 7.80 10.89 32.62
C LYS A 179 8.54 9.59 32.31
N LYS A 180 7.94 8.69 31.51
CA LYS A 180 8.66 7.53 31.00
C LYS A 180 9.96 8.04 30.38
N SER A 181 11.10 7.49 30.80
CA SER A 181 12.39 7.88 30.27
C SER A 181 12.37 7.73 28.75
N PHE A 182 12.94 8.70 28.03
CA PHE A 182 13.03 8.68 26.57
C PHE A 182 13.58 7.33 26.06
N PHE A 183 14.52 6.73 26.80
CA PHE A 183 15.07 5.39 26.52
C PHE A 183 14.04 4.26 26.60
N GLN A 184 13.11 4.30 27.56
CA GLN A 184 12.03 3.30 27.65
C GLN A 184 10.99 3.47 26.54
N GLN A 185 10.72 4.71 26.12
CA GLN A 185 9.83 4.98 24.99
C GLN A 185 10.44 4.49 23.67
N VAL A 186 11.72 4.75 23.43
CA VAL A 186 12.45 4.25 22.26
C VAL A 186 12.52 2.72 22.26
N GLY A 187 12.76 2.09 23.41
CA GLY A 187 12.74 0.63 23.55
C GLY A 187 11.41 0.01 23.12
N HIS A 188 10.28 0.55 23.59
CA HIS A 188 8.95 0.08 23.17
C HIS A 188 8.64 0.33 21.70
N VAL A 189 9.11 1.44 21.12
CA VAL A 189 8.98 1.69 19.68
C VAL A 189 9.73 0.60 18.90
N LEU A 190 10.97 0.31 19.28
CA LEU A 190 11.81 -0.67 18.58
C LEU A 190 11.25 -2.10 18.70
N GLU A 191 10.84 -2.53 19.89
CA GLU A 191 10.23 -3.84 20.11
C GLU A 191 9.01 -4.04 19.21
N HIS A 192 8.09 -3.07 19.21
CA HIS A 192 6.90 -3.15 18.35
C HIS A 192 7.24 -3.12 16.86
N SER A 193 8.24 -2.33 16.48
CA SER A 193 8.69 -2.23 15.08
C SER A 193 9.29 -3.54 14.58
N VAL A 194 10.05 -4.25 15.43
CA VAL A 194 10.66 -5.55 15.10
C VAL A 194 9.58 -6.61 14.92
N ASP A 195 8.60 -6.67 15.83
CA ASP A 195 7.48 -7.60 15.71
C ASP A 195 6.69 -7.37 14.41
N GLU A 196 6.37 -6.12 14.11
CA GLU A 196 5.65 -5.74 12.89
C GLU A 196 6.48 -6.05 11.63
N PHE A 197 7.80 -5.86 11.69
CA PHE A 197 8.71 -6.16 10.59
C PHE A 197 8.75 -7.65 10.27
N PHE A 198 8.87 -8.53 11.25
CA PHE A 198 8.84 -9.98 11.01
C PHE A 198 7.44 -10.46 10.58
N ASP A 199 6.38 -9.86 11.12
CA ASP A 199 5.01 -10.19 10.74
C ASP A 199 4.70 -9.80 9.29
N THR A 200 5.17 -8.63 8.86
CA THR A 200 5.01 -8.10 7.50
C THR A 200 5.96 -8.80 6.53
N GLY A 201 7.21 -9.01 6.95
CA GLY A 201 8.29 -9.58 6.16
C GLY A 201 7.94 -10.94 5.59
N ARG A 202 7.26 -11.81 6.33
CA ARG A 202 6.83 -13.12 5.77
C ARG A 202 5.83 -13.00 4.63
N TYR A 203 4.94 -11.98 4.65
CA TYR A 203 4.01 -11.75 3.53
C TYR A 203 4.73 -11.13 2.34
N LEU A 204 5.69 -10.23 2.59
CA LEU A 204 6.57 -9.71 1.56
C LEU A 204 7.35 -10.84 0.87
N MET A 205 7.90 -11.80 1.62
CA MET A 205 8.65 -12.92 1.04
C MET A 205 7.77 -13.81 0.17
N ILE A 206 6.56 -14.16 0.63
CA ILE A 206 5.62 -14.98 -0.16
C ILE A 206 5.13 -14.22 -1.40
N GLY A 207 4.78 -12.94 -1.24
CA GLY A 207 4.31 -12.10 -2.32
C GLY A 207 5.39 -11.80 -3.36
N GLY A 208 6.62 -11.52 -2.91
CA GLY A 208 7.78 -11.32 -3.78
C GLY A 208 8.13 -12.57 -4.57
N LEU A 209 8.06 -13.75 -3.96
CA LEU A 209 8.28 -15.02 -4.67
C LEU A 209 7.22 -15.25 -5.74
N LEU A 210 5.95 -15.00 -5.42
CA LEU A 210 4.85 -15.12 -6.36
C LEU A 210 4.98 -14.11 -7.52
N ALA A 211 5.33 -12.85 -7.22
CA ALA A 211 5.59 -11.83 -8.23
C ALA A 211 6.77 -12.21 -9.15
N ALA A 212 7.87 -12.69 -8.58
CA ALA A 212 9.03 -13.15 -9.36
C ALA A 212 8.68 -14.33 -10.27
N ALA A 213 7.88 -15.29 -9.78
CA ALA A 213 7.39 -16.39 -10.60
C ALA A 213 6.50 -15.89 -11.74
N MET A 214 5.55 -14.99 -11.47
CA MET A 214 4.73 -14.37 -12.52
C MET A 214 5.59 -13.63 -13.55
N GLN A 215 6.56 -12.82 -13.13
CA GLN A 215 7.45 -12.10 -14.05
C GLN A 215 8.34 -13.02 -14.90
N THR A 216 8.73 -14.18 -14.36
CA THR A 216 9.60 -15.13 -15.07
C THR A 216 8.83 -15.95 -16.11
N TYR A 217 7.63 -16.40 -15.76
CA TYR A 217 6.88 -17.36 -16.57
C TYR A 217 5.78 -16.73 -17.43
N LEU A 218 5.45 -15.45 -17.23
CA LEU A 218 4.42 -14.76 -18.02
C LEU A 218 5.03 -14.24 -19.33
N PRO A 219 4.65 -14.80 -20.50
CA PRO A 219 5.18 -14.35 -21.77
C PRO A 219 4.44 -13.07 -22.17
N THR A 220 5.14 -11.94 -22.22
CA THR A 220 4.61 -10.65 -22.69
C THR A 220 4.13 -10.67 -24.15
N GLY A 221 4.58 -11.65 -24.94
CA GLY A 221 4.14 -11.85 -26.33
C GLY A 221 2.66 -12.24 -26.49
N VAL A 222 2.02 -12.83 -25.47
CA VAL A 222 0.60 -13.23 -25.54
C VAL A 222 -0.32 -12.00 -25.57
N MET A 223 0.15 -10.85 -25.09
CA MET A 223 -0.65 -9.61 -25.04
C MET A 223 -0.69 -8.83 -26.36
N LEU A 224 0.21 -9.10 -27.31
CA LEU A 224 0.32 -8.36 -28.57
C LEU A 224 -0.85 -8.59 -29.54
N THR A 225 -1.68 -9.61 -29.31
CA THR A 225 -2.85 -9.94 -30.16
C THR A 225 -4.18 -9.41 -29.62
N LEU A 226 -4.21 -8.81 -28.43
CA LEU A 226 -5.45 -8.41 -27.73
C LEU A 226 -5.77 -6.91 -27.81
N GLY A 227 -5.02 -6.12 -28.58
CA GLY A 227 -5.16 -4.66 -28.66
C GLY A 227 -6.26 -4.13 -29.60
N SER A 228 -7.10 -4.98 -30.19
CA SER A 228 -8.08 -4.55 -31.20
C SER A 228 -9.24 -3.72 -30.64
N ASN A 229 -9.55 -3.86 -29.35
CA ASN A 229 -10.62 -3.12 -28.68
C ASN A 229 -10.06 -2.28 -27.51
N LYS A 230 -10.40 -0.99 -27.47
CA LYS A 230 -9.95 -0.04 -26.42
C LYS A 230 -10.21 -0.56 -25.00
N VAL A 231 -11.37 -1.16 -24.75
CA VAL A 231 -11.73 -1.68 -23.42
C VAL A 231 -10.88 -2.90 -23.06
N LEU A 232 -10.64 -3.78 -24.03
CA LEU A 232 -9.83 -4.96 -23.83
C LEU A 232 -8.37 -4.59 -23.54
N ALA A 233 -7.84 -3.60 -24.25
CA ALA A 233 -6.50 -3.04 -24.00
C ALA A 233 -6.36 -2.54 -22.54
N VAL A 234 -7.38 -1.88 -21.99
CA VAL A 234 -7.39 -1.46 -20.57
C VAL A 234 -7.30 -2.68 -19.66
N PHE A 235 -8.17 -3.68 -19.81
CA PHE A 235 -8.13 -4.88 -18.95
C PHE A 235 -6.82 -5.67 -19.06
N VAL A 236 -6.25 -5.77 -20.26
CA VAL A 236 -4.95 -6.40 -20.49
C VAL A 236 -3.86 -5.66 -19.72
N MET A 237 -3.85 -4.32 -19.78
CA MET A 237 -2.89 -3.50 -19.04
C MET A 237 -3.11 -3.58 -17.51
N LEU A 238 -4.35 -3.60 -17.02
CA LEU A 238 -4.62 -3.79 -15.58
C LEU A 238 -4.14 -5.17 -15.09
N PHE A 239 -4.36 -6.22 -15.88
CA PHE A 239 -3.85 -7.55 -15.57
C PHE A 239 -2.32 -7.58 -15.59
N LEU A 240 -1.69 -6.91 -16.56
CA LEU A 240 -0.24 -6.79 -16.63
C LEU A 240 0.32 -6.10 -15.37
N ALA A 241 -0.29 -5.01 -14.94
CA ALA A 241 0.08 -4.30 -13.70
C ALA A 241 0.04 -5.24 -12.49
N LEU A 242 -1.08 -5.95 -12.29
CA LEU A 242 -1.22 -6.91 -11.19
C LEU A 242 -0.18 -8.03 -11.27
N ALA A 243 0.04 -8.59 -12.46
CA ALA A 243 0.91 -9.75 -12.65
C ALA A 243 2.38 -9.40 -12.50
N MET A 244 2.80 -8.22 -12.99
CA MET A 244 4.17 -7.73 -12.86
C MET A 244 4.44 -7.26 -11.43
N SER A 245 3.46 -6.65 -10.74
CA SER A 245 3.54 -6.27 -9.32
C SER A 245 4.82 -5.47 -8.98
N LEU A 246 5.27 -4.64 -9.93
CA LEU A 246 6.48 -3.84 -9.83
C LEU A 246 6.30 -2.68 -8.85
N CYS A 247 7.39 -1.96 -8.57
CA CYS A 247 7.33 -0.73 -7.81
C CYS A 247 6.84 0.42 -8.70
N SER A 248 6.22 1.44 -8.08
CA SER A 248 5.54 2.52 -8.80
C SER A 248 6.46 3.35 -9.70
N GLU A 249 7.76 3.38 -9.43
CA GLU A 249 8.78 3.99 -10.27
C GLU A 249 9.07 3.15 -11.52
N ALA A 250 9.20 1.84 -11.37
CA ALA A 250 9.46 0.92 -12.48
C ALA A 250 8.26 0.81 -13.43
N ASP A 251 7.04 0.93 -12.90
CA ASP A 251 5.81 1.00 -13.69
C ASP A 251 5.86 2.10 -14.75
N ALA A 252 6.48 3.25 -14.45
CA ALA A 252 6.59 4.34 -15.40
C ALA A 252 7.37 3.95 -16.66
N PHE A 253 8.47 3.22 -16.50
CA PHE A 253 9.32 2.77 -17.60
C PHE A 253 8.67 1.66 -18.43
N ILE A 254 7.98 0.73 -17.77
CA ILE A 254 7.21 -0.31 -18.48
C ILE A 254 6.06 0.33 -19.25
N GLY A 255 5.30 1.23 -18.60
CA GLY A 255 4.19 1.93 -19.23
C GLY A 255 4.61 2.74 -20.45
N SER A 256 5.74 3.46 -20.39
CA SER A 256 6.22 4.24 -21.54
C SER A 256 6.64 3.37 -22.72
N SER A 257 7.25 2.21 -22.46
CA SER A 257 7.63 1.24 -23.52
C SER A 257 6.41 0.63 -24.25
N LEU A 258 5.25 0.59 -23.59
CA LEU A 258 4.01 0.01 -24.12
C LEU A 258 3.05 1.05 -24.70
N LEU A 259 3.40 2.34 -24.65
CA LEU A 259 2.56 3.44 -25.09
C LEU A 259 2.19 3.36 -26.58
N SER A 260 3.13 2.97 -27.43
CA SER A 260 2.89 2.82 -28.87
C SER A 260 1.97 1.64 -29.22
N LEU A 261 1.86 0.65 -28.33
CA LEU A 261 1.09 -0.57 -28.55
C LEU A 261 -0.36 -0.45 -28.02
N PHE A 262 -0.54 0.16 -26.85
CA PHE A 262 -1.83 0.20 -26.16
C PHE A 262 -2.46 1.60 -26.12
N GLY A 263 -1.71 2.65 -26.44
CA GLY A 263 -2.18 4.03 -26.39
C GLY A 263 -2.22 4.61 -24.97
N THR A 264 -2.68 5.86 -24.87
CA THR A 264 -2.58 6.67 -23.65
C THR A 264 -3.43 6.14 -22.50
N GLY A 265 -4.70 5.84 -22.73
CA GLY A 265 -5.63 5.47 -21.66
C GLY A 265 -5.27 4.16 -20.94
N PRO A 266 -5.05 3.03 -21.65
CA PRO A 266 -4.62 1.78 -21.00
C PRO A 266 -3.31 1.91 -20.23
N VAL A 267 -2.33 2.66 -20.76
CA VAL A 267 -1.07 2.93 -20.06
C VAL A 267 -1.29 3.77 -18.81
N VAL A 268 -2.08 4.82 -18.88
CA VAL A 268 -2.43 5.61 -17.68
C VAL A 268 -3.18 4.76 -16.66
N GLY A 269 -4.08 3.88 -17.12
CA GLY A 269 -4.75 2.90 -16.28
C GLY A 269 -3.77 1.99 -15.55
N PHE A 270 -2.77 1.46 -16.24
CA PHE A 270 -1.67 0.68 -15.66
C PHE A 270 -0.92 1.47 -14.58
N LEU A 271 -0.53 2.72 -14.86
CA LEU A 271 0.25 3.57 -13.93
C LEU A 271 -0.50 3.91 -12.64
N VAL A 272 -1.84 4.01 -12.72
CA VAL A 272 -2.70 4.29 -11.56
C VAL A 272 -3.05 3.01 -10.81
N PHE A 273 -3.32 1.92 -11.53
CA PHE A 273 -3.75 0.65 -10.94
C PHE A 273 -2.63 -0.10 -10.22
N GLY A 274 -1.44 -0.18 -10.83
CA GLY A 274 -0.32 -1.00 -10.35
C GLY A 274 -0.01 -0.77 -8.87
N PRO A 275 0.29 0.47 -8.44
CA PRO A 275 0.64 0.72 -7.03
C PRO A 275 -0.53 0.60 -6.05
N MET A 276 -1.77 0.53 -6.53
CA MET A 276 -2.96 0.32 -5.68
C MET A 276 -3.27 -1.16 -5.48
N VAL A 277 -3.05 -1.97 -6.52
CA VAL A 277 -3.50 -3.36 -6.58
C VAL A 277 -2.38 -4.23 -7.17
N ASP A 278 -1.53 -4.72 -6.27
CA ASP A 278 -0.40 -5.58 -6.59
C ASP A 278 -0.41 -6.83 -5.70
N ILE A 279 0.25 -7.91 -6.14
CA ILE A 279 0.18 -9.22 -5.47
C ILE A 279 0.74 -9.14 -4.04
N LYS A 280 1.86 -8.44 -3.85
CA LYS A 280 2.56 -8.31 -2.56
C LYS A 280 1.71 -7.55 -1.54
N ASN A 281 1.11 -6.43 -1.92
CA ASN A 281 0.23 -5.59 -1.13
C ASN A 281 -1.10 -6.27 -0.83
N LEU A 282 -1.72 -6.97 -1.79
CA LEU A 282 -2.94 -7.76 -1.54
C LEU A 282 -2.70 -8.83 -0.46
N LEU A 283 -1.57 -9.55 -0.53
CA LEU A 283 -1.21 -10.54 0.47
C LEU A 283 -0.92 -9.90 1.84
N MET A 284 -0.27 -8.74 1.86
CA MET A 284 -0.01 -8.00 3.09
C MET A 284 -1.30 -7.43 3.70
N MET A 285 -2.20 -6.84 2.92
CA MET A 285 -3.52 -6.40 3.36
C MET A 285 -4.35 -7.55 3.93
N LYS A 286 -4.24 -8.75 3.36
CA LYS A 286 -4.93 -9.95 3.86
C LYS A 286 -4.53 -10.29 5.29
N ARG A 287 -3.40 -9.81 5.82
CA ARG A 287 -3.04 -9.94 7.23
C ARG A 287 -3.96 -9.12 8.12
N TYR A 288 -4.14 -7.85 7.82
CA TYR A 288 -4.79 -6.86 8.69
C TYR A 288 -6.29 -6.70 8.43
N PHE A 289 -6.72 -6.81 7.18
CA PHE A 289 -8.07 -6.50 6.75
C PHE A 289 -8.85 -7.75 6.32
N SER A 290 -10.18 -7.69 6.39
CA SER A 290 -11.04 -8.81 5.97
C SER A 290 -10.96 -9.04 4.45
N GLY A 291 -10.95 -10.31 4.02
CA GLY A 291 -10.85 -10.64 2.59
C GLY A 291 -12.02 -10.11 1.77
N ARG A 292 -13.23 -10.08 2.34
CA ARG A 292 -14.43 -9.50 1.71
C ARG A 292 -14.23 -8.01 1.42
N PHE A 293 -13.65 -7.28 2.37
CA PHE A 293 -13.33 -5.88 2.19
C PHE A 293 -12.33 -5.66 1.06
N ILE A 294 -11.25 -6.44 1.03
CA ILE A 294 -10.20 -6.34 0.00
C ILE A 294 -10.79 -6.58 -1.39
N VAL A 295 -11.64 -7.60 -1.56
CA VAL A 295 -12.29 -7.88 -2.85
C VAL A 295 -13.17 -6.70 -3.29
N SER A 296 -13.97 -6.14 -2.38
CA SER A 296 -14.79 -4.95 -2.69
C SER A 296 -13.94 -3.73 -3.04
N LEU A 297 -12.84 -3.51 -2.32
CA LEU A 297 -11.88 -2.43 -2.59
C LEU A 297 -11.30 -2.55 -4.00
N VAL A 298 -10.77 -3.74 -4.34
CA VAL A 298 -10.20 -4.02 -5.66
C VAL A 298 -11.24 -3.87 -6.76
N ALA A 299 -12.46 -4.38 -6.57
CA ALA A 299 -13.52 -4.26 -7.56
C ALA A 299 -13.85 -2.79 -7.89
N ILE A 300 -13.95 -1.93 -6.87
CA ILE A 300 -14.21 -0.51 -7.07
C ILE A 300 -13.02 0.17 -7.75
N ILE A 301 -11.78 -0.16 -7.36
CA ILE A 301 -10.58 0.37 -8.02
C ILE A 301 -10.57 0.00 -9.51
N VAL A 302 -10.82 -1.27 -9.85
CA VAL A 302 -10.89 -1.74 -11.25
C VAL A 302 -11.93 -0.94 -12.04
N VAL A 303 -13.14 -0.75 -11.50
CA VAL A 303 -14.20 0.01 -12.17
C VAL A 303 -13.80 1.47 -12.36
N CYS A 304 -13.26 2.12 -11.32
CA CYS A 304 -12.85 3.52 -11.38
C CYS A 304 -11.71 3.74 -12.37
N VAL A 305 -10.66 2.91 -12.31
CA VAL A 305 -9.51 3.02 -13.21
C VAL A 305 -9.93 2.72 -14.65
N THR A 306 -10.79 1.73 -14.87
CA THR A 306 -11.30 1.42 -16.22
C THR A 306 -12.07 2.61 -16.79
N GLY A 307 -12.99 3.19 -16.00
CA GLY A 307 -13.73 4.39 -16.41
C GLY A 307 -12.79 5.56 -16.73
N TYR A 308 -11.80 5.80 -15.87
CA TYR A 308 -10.79 6.85 -16.07
C TYR A 308 -9.96 6.63 -17.35
N ALA A 309 -9.46 5.42 -17.55
CA ALA A 309 -8.68 5.05 -18.73
C ALA A 309 -9.47 5.22 -20.04
N LEU A 310 -10.76 4.90 -20.03
CA LEU A 310 -11.64 5.11 -21.19
C LEU A 310 -11.87 6.59 -21.47
N VAL A 311 -12.07 7.43 -20.45
CA VAL A 311 -12.17 8.89 -20.60
C VAL A 311 -10.90 9.49 -21.17
N VAL A 312 -9.72 9.01 -20.76
CA VAL A 312 -8.43 9.45 -21.30
C VAL A 312 -8.17 8.94 -22.73
N SER A 313 -8.89 7.90 -23.17
CA SER A 313 -8.79 7.30 -24.52
C SER A 313 -9.75 7.90 -25.55
N LEU A 314 -10.63 8.80 -25.12
CA LEU A 314 -11.60 9.53 -25.95
C LEU A 314 -10.92 10.77 -26.54
#